data_AF-A0A9D8U167-F1
#
_entry.id   AF-A0A9D8U167-F1
#
_cell.length_a   1.000
_cell.length_b   1.000
_cell.length_c   1.000
_cell.angle_alpha   90.00
_cell.angle_beta   90.00
_cell.angle_gamma   90.00
#
_symmetry.space_group_name_H-M   'P 1'
#
loop_
_entity.id
_entity.type
_entity.pdbx_description
1 polymer ?
#
loop_
_entity_poly.entity_id
_entity_poly.type
_entity_poly.pdbx_seq_one_letter_code
_entity_poly.pdbx_strand_id
1 'polypeptide(L)'
;MNTYLMSAAALCAVTTFIHCYFGGRHIAAPLLKASDIHDVPKYTNYFCWHLVSAMLAVMTLSFAWAAIVPEAKEAAIVAELLAVVFMSWGIGLIIWKRQSFRQMPQWILFGSISLAGGAGLLV
;
A
#
# COMPACT_ATOMS: atom_id res chain seq x y z
N MET A 1 -8.32 23.05 -0.89
CA MET A 1 -7.57 21.80 -1.16
C MET A 1 -6.90 21.36 0.13
N ASN A 2 -7.16 20.14 0.58
CA ASN A 2 -6.53 19.59 1.78
C ASN A 2 -5.12 19.09 1.43
N THR A 3 -4.10 19.81 1.89
CA THR A 3 -2.69 19.53 1.56
C THR A 3 -2.18 18.23 2.17
N TYR A 4 -2.71 17.83 3.33
CA TYR A 4 -2.37 16.54 3.96
C TYR A 4 -2.92 15.36 3.17
N LEU A 5 -4.19 15.42 2.74
CA LEU A 5 -4.77 14.39 1.86
C LEU A 5 -4.07 14.34 0.50
N MET A 6 -3.67 15.50 -0.06
CA MET A 6 -2.86 15.52 -1.28
C MET A 6 -1.48 14.88 -1.06
N SER A 7 -0.87 15.08 0.11
CA SER A 7 0.40 14.43 0.48
C SER A 7 0.22 12.93 0.62
N ALA A 8 -0.88 12.46 1.22
CA ALA A 8 -1.23 11.05 1.30
C ALA A 8 -1.41 10.43 -0.09
N ALA A 9 -2.09 11.13 -1.01
CA ALA A 9 -2.23 10.72 -2.40
C ALA A 9 -0.87 10.59 -3.10
N ALA A 10 0.01 11.57 -2.96
CA ALA A 10 1.35 11.54 -3.54
C ALA A 10 2.20 10.38 -2.99
N LEU A 11 2.19 10.16 -1.67
CA LEU A 11 2.87 9.05 -1.02
C LEU A 11 2.33 7.69 -1.50
N CYS A 12 1.01 7.59 -1.68
CA CYS A 12 0.37 6.39 -2.20
C CYS A 12 0.73 6.15 -3.68
N ALA A 13 0.81 7.19 -4.50
CA ALA A 13 1.25 7.12 -5.89
C ALA A 13 2.71 6.65 -5.99
N VAL A 14 3.61 7.22 -5.17
CA VAL A 14 5.01 6.78 -5.08
C VAL A 14 5.09 5.32 -4.62
N THR A 15 4.29 4.92 -3.64
CA THR A 15 4.22 3.52 -3.17
C THR A 15 3.71 2.60 -4.27
N THR A 16 2.72 3.02 -5.06
CA THR A 16 2.22 2.28 -6.24
C THR A 16 3.34 2.05 -7.24
N PHE A 17 4.11 3.10 -7.56
CA PHE A 17 5.26 2.98 -8.47
C PHE A 17 6.33 2.02 -7.91
N ILE A 18 6.68 2.16 -6.63
CA ILE A 18 7.66 1.27 -5.97
C ILE A 18 7.19 -0.17 -6.02
N HIS A 19 5.92 -0.42 -5.71
CA HIS A 19 5.31 -1.74 -5.75
C HIS A 19 5.38 -2.33 -7.16
N CYS A 20 4.81 -1.66 -8.16
CA CYS A 20 4.75 -2.18 -9.52
C CYS A 20 6.14 -2.38 -10.15
N TYR A 21 7.04 -1.41 -10.00
CA TYR A 21 8.33 -1.43 -10.69
C TYR A 21 9.41 -2.15 -9.90
N PHE A 22 9.78 -1.63 -8.72
CA PHE A 22 10.84 -2.22 -7.91
C PHE A 22 10.41 -3.54 -7.28
N GLY A 23 9.18 -3.60 -6.75
CA GLY A 23 8.59 -4.82 -6.22
C GLY A 23 8.42 -5.87 -7.31
N GLY A 24 7.96 -5.48 -8.50
CA GLY A 24 7.83 -6.39 -9.65
C GLY A 24 9.16 -7.05 -10.00
N ARG A 25 10.25 -6.25 -10.05
CA ARG A 25 11.59 -6.74 -10.39
C ARG A 25 12.24 -7.59 -9.29
N HIS A 26 12.11 -7.20 -8.03
CA HIS A 26 12.88 -7.79 -6.92
C HIS A 26 12.09 -8.78 -6.06
N ILE A 27 10.76 -8.78 -6.14
CA ILE A 27 9.88 -9.65 -5.32
C ILE A 27 9.05 -10.57 -6.22
N ALA A 28 8.22 -10.01 -7.11
CA ALA A 28 7.26 -10.80 -7.88
C ALA A 28 7.95 -11.70 -8.93
N ALA A 29 8.86 -11.14 -9.73
CA ALA A 29 9.54 -11.90 -10.78
C ALA A 29 10.44 -13.03 -10.24
N PRO A 30 11.23 -12.85 -9.15
CA PRO A 30 11.97 -13.95 -8.54
C PRO A 30 11.07 -15.06 -8.01
N LEU A 31 9.93 -14.73 -7.38
CA LEU A 31 8.98 -15.72 -6.87
C LEU A 31 8.40 -16.59 -8.01
N LEU A 32 8.07 -15.98 -9.15
CA LEU A 32 7.61 -16.72 -10.33
C LEU A 32 8.67 -17.63 -10.94
N LYS A 33 9.95 -17.24 -10.86
CA LYS A 33 11.09 -17.99 -11.39
C LYS A 33 11.58 -19.12 -10.46
N ALA A 34 11.15 -19.16 -9.22
CA ALA A 34 11.57 -20.17 -8.24
C ALA A 34 11.20 -21.58 -8.73
N SER A 35 12.16 -22.51 -8.80
CA SER A 35 11.91 -23.87 -9.31
C SER A 35 11.36 -24.83 -8.25
N ASP A 36 11.43 -24.46 -6.99
CA ASP A 36 11.09 -25.26 -5.80
C ASP A 36 9.69 -24.95 -5.25
N ILE A 37 8.93 -24.07 -5.91
CA ILE A 37 7.55 -23.72 -5.55
C ILE A 37 6.59 -24.22 -6.64
N HIS A 38 5.50 -24.87 -6.24
CA HIS A 38 4.44 -25.30 -7.16
C HIS A 38 3.75 -24.10 -7.83
N ASP A 39 3.19 -24.34 -9.02
CA ASP A 39 2.59 -23.28 -9.84
C ASP A 39 1.37 -22.62 -9.18
N VAL A 40 0.52 -23.37 -8.48
CA VAL A 40 -0.67 -22.84 -7.81
C VAL A 40 -0.32 -21.73 -6.80
N PRO A 41 0.56 -21.94 -5.80
CA PRO A 41 0.92 -20.86 -4.87
C PRO A 41 1.63 -19.68 -5.54
N LYS A 42 2.43 -19.90 -6.61
CA LYS A 42 3.05 -18.81 -7.38
C LYS A 42 2.01 -17.91 -8.02
N TYR A 43 1.10 -18.49 -8.78
CA TYR A 43 0.10 -17.72 -9.53
C TYR A 43 -0.95 -17.10 -8.62
N THR A 44 -1.32 -17.77 -7.52
CA THR A 44 -2.18 -17.16 -6.49
C THR A 44 -1.50 -15.95 -5.84
N ASN A 45 -0.21 -16.03 -5.50
CA ASN A 45 0.52 -14.89 -4.97
C ASN A 45 0.61 -13.74 -6.00
N TYR A 46 0.88 -14.07 -7.26
CA TYR A 46 0.94 -13.08 -8.34
C TYR A 46 -0.42 -12.43 -8.65
N PHE A 47 -1.52 -13.16 -8.47
CA PHE A 47 -2.86 -12.58 -8.50
C PHE A 47 -3.05 -11.57 -7.36
N CYS A 48 -2.75 -11.97 -6.12
CA CYS A 48 -2.82 -11.07 -4.96
C CYS A 48 -1.91 -9.84 -5.11
N TRP A 49 -0.74 -10.00 -5.74
CA TRP A 49 0.18 -8.90 -6.05
C TRP A 49 -0.47 -7.80 -6.90
N HIS A 50 -1.21 -8.18 -7.93
CA HIS A 50 -1.93 -7.24 -8.80
C HIS A 50 -3.14 -6.63 -8.11
N LEU A 51 -3.82 -7.36 -7.23
CA LEU A 51 -4.89 -6.78 -6.40
C LEU A 51 -4.35 -5.66 -5.51
N VAL A 52 -3.17 -5.81 -4.91
CA VAL A 52 -2.53 -4.74 -4.13
C VAL A 52 -2.16 -3.55 -5.02
N SER A 53 -1.68 -3.80 -6.25
CA SER A 53 -1.37 -2.75 -7.22
C SER A 53 -2.61 -1.92 -7.55
N ALA A 54 -3.74 -2.58 -7.84
CA ALA A 54 -5.01 -1.93 -8.10
C ALA A 54 -5.52 -1.16 -6.89
N MET A 55 -5.40 -1.74 -5.69
CA MET A 55 -5.84 -1.08 -4.46
C MET A 55 -5.04 0.19 -4.16
N LEU A 56 -3.72 0.18 -4.34
CA LEU A 56 -2.87 1.37 -4.18
C LEU A 56 -3.25 2.48 -5.17
N ALA A 57 -3.57 2.12 -6.41
CA ALA A 57 -4.06 3.08 -7.40
C ALA A 57 -5.42 3.69 -6.98
N VAL A 58 -6.36 2.86 -6.50
CA VAL A 58 -7.65 3.33 -5.98
C VAL A 58 -7.47 4.23 -4.77
N MET A 59 -6.62 3.85 -3.80
CA MET A 59 -6.30 4.68 -2.63
C MET A 59 -5.71 6.03 -3.02
N THR A 60 -4.80 6.05 -4.01
CA THR A 60 -4.23 7.28 -4.57
C THR A 60 -5.34 8.21 -5.09
N LEU A 61 -6.26 7.67 -5.89
CA LEU A 61 -7.38 8.43 -6.45
C LEU A 61 -8.36 8.90 -5.37
N SER A 62 -8.66 8.07 -4.36
CA SER A 62 -9.54 8.42 -3.25
C SER A 62 -8.99 9.57 -2.40
N PHE A 63 -7.70 9.54 -2.05
CA PHE A 63 -7.06 10.63 -1.34
C PHE A 63 -7.00 11.91 -2.19
N ALA A 64 -6.67 11.80 -3.48
CA ALA A 64 -6.63 12.95 -4.39
C ALA A 64 -8.01 13.58 -4.58
N TRP A 65 -9.06 12.76 -4.72
CA TRP A 65 -10.43 13.22 -4.86
C TRP A 65 -10.88 13.98 -3.60
N ALA A 66 -10.74 13.39 -2.42
CA ALA A 66 -11.09 14.04 -1.15
C ALA A 66 -10.22 15.27 -0.85
N ALA A 67 -9.00 15.35 -1.38
CA ALA A 67 -8.16 16.54 -1.25
C ALA A 67 -8.72 17.74 -2.04
N ILE A 68 -9.41 17.49 -3.16
CA ILE A 68 -9.92 18.53 -4.07
C ILE A 68 -11.41 18.82 -3.80
N VAL A 69 -12.20 17.79 -3.48
CA VAL A 69 -13.65 17.84 -3.26
C VAL A 69 -13.94 17.49 -1.79
N PRO A 70 -14.22 18.47 -0.91
CA PRO A 70 -14.44 18.23 0.52
C PRO A 70 -15.56 17.24 0.84
N GLU A 71 -16.59 17.18 -0.01
CA GLU A 71 -17.75 16.29 0.12
C GLU A 71 -17.40 14.81 -0.15
N ALA A 72 -16.19 14.51 -0.61
CA ALA A 72 -15.73 13.14 -0.85
C ALA A 72 -14.92 12.57 0.34
N LYS A 73 -15.10 13.10 1.55
CA LYS A 73 -14.34 12.72 2.75
C LYS A 73 -14.40 11.21 3.05
N GLU A 74 -15.51 10.57 2.75
CA GLU A 74 -15.75 9.13 2.92
C GLU A 74 -14.76 8.30 2.09
N ALA A 75 -14.39 8.76 0.89
CA ALA A 75 -13.39 8.09 0.07
C ALA A 75 -12.00 8.09 0.74
N ALA A 76 -11.61 9.21 1.36
CA ALA A 76 -10.37 9.30 2.14
C ALA A 76 -10.42 8.44 3.41
N ILE A 77 -11.58 8.35 4.08
CA ILE A 77 -11.75 7.48 5.26
C ILE A 77 -11.51 6.02 4.87
N VAL A 78 -12.10 5.54 3.77
CA VAL A 78 -11.90 4.16 3.31
C VAL A 78 -10.44 3.91 2.93
N ALA A 79 -9.80 4.84 2.21
CA ALA A 79 -8.39 4.74 1.86
C ALA A 79 -7.48 4.73 3.10
N GLU A 80 -7.78 5.56 4.10
CA GLU A 80 -7.05 5.59 5.38
C GLU A 80 -7.18 4.27 6.14
N LEU A 81 -8.39 3.72 6.24
CA LEU A 81 -8.60 2.41 6.88
C LEU A 81 -7.78 1.31 6.20
N LEU A 82 -7.71 1.30 4.88
CA LEU A 82 -6.86 0.36 4.13
C LEU A 82 -5.38 0.57 4.43
N ALA A 83 -4.90 1.82 4.49
CA ALA A 83 -3.51 2.13 4.83
C ALA A 83 -3.16 1.60 6.24
N VAL A 84 -4.03 1.83 7.23
CA VAL A 84 -3.87 1.33 8.60
C VAL A 84 -3.87 -0.20 8.64
N VAL A 85 -4.80 -0.85 7.94
CA VAL A 85 -4.88 -2.32 7.89
C VAL A 85 -3.64 -2.92 7.23
N PHE A 86 -3.16 -2.37 6.12
CA PHE A 86 -1.97 -2.87 5.43
C PHE A 86 -0.69 -2.64 6.24
N MET A 87 -0.55 -1.49 6.90
CA MET A 87 0.52 -1.23 7.86
C MET A 87 0.49 -2.26 8.99
N SER A 88 -0.68 -2.43 9.63
CA SER A 88 -0.85 -3.32 10.78
C SER A 88 -0.58 -4.77 10.41
N TRP A 89 -1.07 -5.22 9.24
CA TRP A 89 -0.77 -6.54 8.72
C TRP A 89 0.72 -6.73 8.43
N GLY A 90 1.38 -5.73 7.84
CA GLY A 90 2.82 -5.76 7.60
C GLY A 90 3.63 -5.93 8.90
N ILE A 91 3.32 -5.13 9.92
CA ILE A 91 3.95 -5.23 11.26
C ILE A 91 3.65 -6.59 11.90
N GLY A 92 2.38 -7.02 11.87
CA GLY A 92 1.96 -8.31 12.40
C GLY A 92 2.69 -9.47 11.76
N LEU A 93 2.88 -9.45 10.43
CA LEU A 93 3.62 -10.48 9.70
C LEU A 93 5.10 -10.50 10.08
N ILE A 94 5.73 -9.33 10.24
CA ILE A 94 7.12 -9.20 10.69
C ILE A 94 7.30 -9.84 12.06
N ILE A 95 6.42 -9.51 13.02
CA ILE A 95 6.47 -10.07 14.37
C ILE A 95 6.20 -11.58 14.35
N TRP A 96 5.12 -12.01 13.69
CA TRP A 96 4.68 -13.40 13.66
C TRP A 96 5.72 -14.32 13.02
N LYS A 97 6.28 -13.90 11.88
CA LYS A 97 7.30 -14.68 11.16
C LYS A 97 8.72 -14.35 11.61
N ARG A 98 8.90 -13.55 12.68
CA ARG A 98 10.19 -13.15 13.25
C ARG A 98 11.17 -12.61 12.20
N GLN A 99 10.64 -11.81 11.28
CA GLN A 99 11.42 -11.19 10.20
C GLN A 99 12.03 -9.88 10.67
N SER A 100 12.97 -9.34 9.87
CA SER A 100 13.54 -8.02 10.13
C SER A 100 12.65 -6.90 9.57
N PHE A 101 12.39 -5.86 10.37
CA PHE A 101 11.76 -4.62 9.91
C PHE A 101 12.50 -3.93 8.76
N ARG A 102 13.81 -4.20 8.60
CA ARG A 102 14.61 -3.69 7.48
C ARG A 102 14.42 -4.50 6.20
N GLN A 103 14.12 -5.79 6.32
CA GLN A 103 13.91 -6.69 5.17
C GLN A 103 12.48 -6.58 4.64
N MET A 104 11.53 -6.15 5.47
CA MET A 104 10.13 -5.95 5.13
C MET A 104 9.72 -4.49 5.37
N PRO A 105 10.26 -3.52 4.60
CA PRO A 105 10.08 -2.09 4.89
C PRO A 105 8.69 -1.55 4.57
N GLN A 106 7.74 -2.33 4.04
CA GLN A 106 6.41 -1.84 3.62
C GLN A 106 5.62 -1.14 4.74
N TRP A 107 5.89 -1.45 6.01
CA TRP A 107 5.25 -0.78 7.14
C TRP A 107 5.53 0.73 7.15
N ILE A 108 6.71 1.18 6.69
CA ILE A 108 7.04 2.60 6.67
C ILE A 108 6.28 3.34 5.57
N LEU A 109 6.02 2.67 4.43
CA LEU A 109 5.28 3.23 3.30
C LEU A 109 3.83 3.46 3.71
N PHE A 110 3.16 2.43 4.21
CA PHE A 110 1.79 2.54 4.70
C PHE A 110 1.65 3.40 5.95
N GLY A 111 2.64 3.39 6.85
CA GLY A 111 2.68 4.27 8.01
C GLY A 111 2.78 5.74 7.62
N SER A 112 3.62 6.08 6.64
CA SER A 112 3.73 7.46 6.14
C SER A 112 2.44 7.93 5.47
N ILE A 113 1.80 7.06 4.68
CA ILE A 113 0.48 7.34 4.07
C ILE A 113 -0.56 7.58 5.15
N SER A 114 -0.64 6.68 6.15
CA SER A 114 -1.62 6.78 7.24
C SER A 114 -1.42 8.01 8.11
N LEU A 115 -0.16 8.39 8.38
CA LEU A 115 0.13 9.64 9.11
C LEU A 115 -0.39 10.86 8.35
N ALA A 116 -0.19 10.93 7.04
CA ALA A 116 -0.67 12.04 6.22
C ALA A 116 -2.20 12.02 6.04
N GLY A 117 -2.79 10.85 5.78
CA GLY A 117 -4.22 10.67 5.60
C GLY A 117 -5.00 10.96 6.89
N GLY A 118 -4.55 10.40 8.02
CA GLY A 118 -5.08 10.69 9.34
C GLY A 118 -5.00 12.17 9.70
N ALA A 119 -3.85 12.83 9.48
CA ALA A 119 -3.73 14.28 9.69
C ALA A 119 -4.73 15.07 8.82
N GLY A 120 -4.91 14.68 7.57
CA GLY A 120 -5.86 15.31 6.65
C GLY A 120 -7.33 15.09 7.02
N LEU A 121 -7.68 14.02 7.71
CA LEU A 121 -9.06 13.77 8.16
C LEU A 121 -9.45 14.54 9.42
N LEU A 122 -8.45 15.00 10.18
CA LEU A 122 -8.60 15.76 11.43
C LEU A 122 -8.71 17.27 11.21
N VAL A 123 -8.36 17.78 10.02
CA VAL A 123 -8.43 19.20 9.64
C VAL A 123 -9.41 19.45 8.51
#